data_AF-A0A6J0BC70-F1
#
_entry.id   AF-A0A6J0BC70-F1
#
_cell.length_a   1.000
_cell.length_b   1.000
_cell.length_c   1.000
_cell.angle_alpha   90.00
_cell.angle_beta   90.00
_cell.angle_gamma   90.00
#
_symmetry.space_group_name_H-M   'P 1'
#
loop_
_entity.id
_entity.type
_entity.pdbx_description
1 polymer ?
#
loop_
_entity_poly.entity_id
_entity_poly.type
_entity_poly.pdbx_seq_one_letter_code
_entity_poly.pdbx_strand_id
1 'polypeptide(L)'
;MLIKQECRYWTPGSPHWIVEQDAQHSWKVQAWVGLLGDRIIGPYFFEGNMNSQKYRDLLSNELPGLLHGNPIPMDQVWWQQDEAPAHNSNANTKILNAMFPERWIGTGGPIRWPARSPDLTPLDFYFWGKVQRIVYAQAPTTTHNMRHRIANVCAAIPIRQLQQVRRLIRKRFSFATE
;
A
#
# COMPACT_ATOMS: atom_id res chain seq x y z
N MET A 1 5.06 -10.64 -8.04
CA MET A 1 4.12 -9.51 -8.03
C MET A 1 4.25 -8.79 -6.70
N LEU A 2 4.71 -7.54 -6.74
CA LEU A 2 4.69 -6.56 -5.67
C LEU A 2 3.43 -5.73 -5.88
N ILE A 3 2.49 -5.89 -4.96
CA ILE A 3 1.21 -5.18 -4.99
C ILE A 3 1.36 -4.03 -4.03
N LYS A 4 1.15 -2.84 -4.54
CA LYS A 4 1.27 -1.61 -3.79
C LYS A 4 -0.07 -0.92 -3.72
N GLN A 5 -0.34 -0.36 -2.56
CA GLN A 5 -1.44 0.57 -2.39
C GLN A 5 -1.14 1.55 -1.26
N GLU A 6 -1.76 2.71 -1.34
CA GLU A 6 -1.62 3.80 -0.38
C GLU A 6 -2.91 3.98 0.39
N CYS A 7 -2.81 4.12 1.71
CA CYS A 7 -3.97 4.33 2.56
C CYS A 7 -3.87 5.60 3.39
N ARG A 8 -5.05 6.20 3.56
CA ARG A 8 -5.26 7.45 4.27
C ARG A 8 -6.05 7.17 5.54
N TYR A 9 -5.40 7.29 6.69
CA TYR A 9 -6.03 7.12 7.98
C TYR A 9 -6.49 8.47 8.52
N TRP A 10 -7.77 8.54 8.88
CA TRP A 10 -8.38 9.71 9.48
C TRP A 10 -8.70 9.44 10.95
N THR A 11 -8.63 10.49 11.75
CA THR A 11 -9.35 10.54 13.02
C THR A 11 -10.55 11.49 12.88
N PRO A 12 -11.76 11.01 12.51
CA PRO A 12 -12.98 11.58 13.05
C PRO A 12 -13.26 10.89 14.39
N GLY A 13 -13.98 11.54 15.31
CA GLY A 13 -14.70 10.80 16.35
C GLY A 13 -15.32 9.55 15.72
N SER A 14 -15.00 8.37 16.26
CA SER A 14 -15.43 7.10 15.67
C SER A 14 -16.97 7.07 15.56
N PRO A 15 -17.58 6.30 14.64
CA PRO A 15 -19.04 6.12 14.65
C PRO A 15 -19.57 5.48 15.96
N HIS A 16 -18.67 4.98 16.83
CA HIS A 16 -18.98 4.43 18.16
C HIS A 16 -18.60 5.35 19.33
N TRP A 17 -17.94 6.49 19.07
CA TRP A 17 -17.47 7.40 20.11
C TRP A 17 -17.81 8.83 19.69
N ILE A 18 -18.99 9.29 20.12
CA ILE A 18 -19.38 10.70 20.01
C ILE A 18 -18.54 11.45 21.04
N VAL A 19 -17.44 12.04 20.59
CA VAL A 19 -16.71 13.07 21.32
C VAL A 19 -16.96 14.35 20.54
N GLU A 20 -17.58 15.35 21.18
CA GLU A 20 -17.72 16.70 20.62
C GLU A 20 -16.33 17.17 20.15
N GLN A 21 -16.20 17.45 18.85
CA GLN A 21 -14.90 17.65 18.21
C GLN A 21 -14.69 19.13 17.87
N ASP A 22 -13.76 19.77 18.59
CA ASP A 22 -13.11 21.00 18.13
C ASP A 22 -12.28 20.69 16.88
N ALA A 23 -12.50 21.46 15.81
CA ALA A 23 -11.82 21.32 14.52
C ALA A 23 -10.28 21.50 14.55
N GLN A 24 -9.70 21.84 15.72
CA GLN A 24 -8.26 22.08 15.90
C GLN A 24 -7.40 20.82 16.08
N HIS A 25 -7.96 19.63 16.37
CA HIS A 25 -7.19 18.42 16.72
C HIS A 25 -7.22 17.29 15.67
N SER A 26 -7.62 17.56 14.41
CA SER A 26 -7.60 16.53 13.37
C SER A 26 -6.20 16.33 12.81
N TRP A 27 -5.67 15.11 12.94
CA TRP A 27 -4.38 14.72 12.36
C TRP A 27 -4.54 13.51 11.45
N LYS A 28 -3.57 13.34 10.56
CA LYS A 28 -3.64 12.34 9.48
C LYS A 28 -2.32 11.61 9.33
N VAL A 29 -2.40 10.31 9.09
CA VAL A 29 -1.25 9.47 8.70
C VAL A 29 -1.49 8.91 7.30
N GLN A 30 -0.49 9.06 6.44
CA GLN A 30 -0.45 8.42 5.12
C GLN A 30 0.71 7.44 5.10
N ALA A 31 0.41 6.21 4.70
CA ALA A 31 1.38 5.12 4.68
C ALA A 31 1.35 4.41 3.33
N TRP A 32 2.53 4.07 2.86
CA TRP A 32 2.74 3.12 1.78
C TRP A 32 3.05 1.74 2.36
N VAL A 33 2.42 0.71 1.81
CA VAL A 33 2.75 -0.69 2.08
C VAL A 33 2.80 -1.45 0.77
N GLY A 34 3.79 -2.32 0.65
CA GLY A 34 3.92 -3.30 -0.43
C GLY A 34 3.67 -4.72 0.07
N LEU A 35 3.10 -5.57 -0.77
CA LEU A 35 3.03 -7.01 -0.56
C LEU A 35 3.88 -7.72 -1.62
N LEU A 36 5.00 -8.32 -1.21
CA LEU A 36 5.94 -9.03 -2.08
C LEU A 36 5.94 -10.52 -1.80
N GLY A 37 5.31 -11.30 -2.67
CA GLY A 37 5.17 -12.74 -2.44
C GLY A 37 4.43 -13.02 -1.13
N ASP A 38 5.15 -13.54 -0.13
CA ASP A 38 4.61 -13.83 1.21
C ASP A 38 5.19 -12.88 2.28
N ARG A 39 5.59 -11.66 1.91
CA ARG A 39 6.18 -10.66 2.81
C ARG A 39 5.52 -9.29 2.67
N ILE A 40 5.33 -8.61 3.79
CA ILE A 40 5.01 -7.19 3.81
C ILE A 40 6.30 -6.38 3.66
N ILE A 41 6.25 -5.35 2.82
CA ILE A 41 7.31 -4.36 2.60
C ILE A 41 6.80 -3.01 3.14
N GLY A 42 7.59 -2.36 3.99
CA GLY A 42 7.17 -1.19 4.76
C GLY A 42 6.59 -1.56 6.13
N PRO A 43 5.77 -0.70 6.74
CA PRO A 43 5.19 0.52 6.17
C PRO A 43 6.20 1.64 6.00
N TYR A 44 6.07 2.42 4.93
CA TYR A 44 6.76 3.70 4.76
C TYR A 44 5.76 4.84 5.03
N PHE A 45 6.09 5.74 5.95
CA PHE A 45 5.20 6.82 6.34
C PHE A 45 5.59 8.12 5.62
N PHE A 46 4.61 8.76 5.00
CA PHE A 46 4.83 10.08 4.40
C PHE A 46 4.63 11.17 5.45
N GLU A 47 5.53 12.16 5.44
CA GLU A 47 5.28 13.41 6.15
C GLU A 47 4.30 14.27 5.35
N GLY A 48 3.19 14.67 5.98
CA GLY A 48 2.12 15.45 5.35
C GLY A 48 1.38 14.71 4.22
N ASN A 49 0.91 15.47 3.23
CA ASN A 49 0.17 14.89 2.10
C ASN A 49 1.11 14.29 1.07
N MET A 50 0.85 13.04 0.72
CA MET A 50 1.47 12.41 -0.43
C MET A 50 1.05 13.11 -1.72
N ASN A 51 2.01 13.24 -2.63
CA ASN A 51 1.87 13.78 -3.96
C ASN A 51 2.86 13.05 -4.88
N SER A 52 2.88 13.38 -6.17
CA SER A 52 3.80 12.70 -7.10
C SER A 52 5.28 12.87 -6.77
N GLN A 53 5.71 13.98 -6.16
CA GLN A 53 7.12 14.16 -5.81
C GLN A 53 7.52 13.25 -4.65
N LYS A 54 6.72 13.18 -3.59
CA LYS A 54 6.99 12.26 -2.46
C LYS A 54 6.92 10.80 -2.88
N TYR A 55 6.03 10.50 -3.83
CA TYR A 55 5.96 9.18 -4.43
C TYR A 55 7.23 8.82 -5.19
N ARG A 56 7.72 9.76 -6.00
CA ARG A 56 8.99 9.63 -6.70
C ARG A 56 10.14 9.41 -5.73
N ASP A 57 10.21 10.18 -4.66
CA ASP A 57 11.27 10.05 -3.65
C ASP A 57 11.23 8.66 -2.99
N LEU A 58 10.03 8.15 -2.66
CA LEU A 58 9.85 6.78 -2.22
C LEU A 58 10.39 5.77 -3.25
N LEU A 59 10.06 5.91 -4.54
CA LEU A 59 10.53 4.97 -5.57
C LEU A 59 12.06 5.00 -5.76
N SER A 60 12.65 6.20 -5.81
CA SER A 60 14.07 6.36 -6.14
C SER A 60 15.01 6.12 -4.96
N ASN A 61 14.61 6.54 -3.75
CA ASN A 61 15.53 6.61 -2.62
C ASN A 61 15.25 5.54 -1.57
N GLU A 62 13.97 5.27 -1.30
CA GLU A 62 13.57 4.42 -0.17
C GLU A 62 13.31 2.98 -0.60
N LEU A 63 12.64 2.80 -1.73
CA LEU A 63 12.21 1.50 -2.23
C LEU A 63 13.38 0.51 -2.45
N PRO A 64 14.55 0.91 -2.98
CA PRO A 64 15.69 -0.01 -3.09
C PRO A 64 16.13 -0.57 -1.73
N GLY A 65 16.13 0.26 -0.69
CA GLY A 65 16.41 -0.17 0.68
C GLY A 65 15.31 -1.07 1.26
N LEU A 66 14.04 -0.74 1.01
CA LEU A 66 12.90 -1.54 1.43
C LEU A 66 12.84 -2.93 0.75
N LEU A 67 13.41 -3.04 -0.46
CA LEU A 67 13.53 -4.29 -1.21
C LEU A 67 14.85 -5.03 -0.94
N HIS A 68 15.74 -4.48 -0.11
CA HIS A 68 16.99 -5.13 0.22
C HIS A 68 16.74 -6.49 0.91
N GLY A 69 17.49 -7.53 0.52
CA GLY A 69 17.27 -8.89 1.02
C GLY A 69 15.94 -9.52 0.57
N ASN A 70 15.34 -9.01 -0.51
CA ASN A 70 14.24 -9.69 -1.18
C ASN A 70 14.72 -11.03 -1.77
N PRO A 71 14.04 -12.16 -1.47
CA PRO A 71 14.42 -13.48 -1.99
C PRO A 71 14.07 -13.68 -3.47
N ILE A 72 13.25 -12.79 -4.07
CA ILE A 72 12.85 -12.87 -5.48
C ILE A 72 13.81 -12.02 -6.30
N PRO A 73 14.48 -12.56 -7.33
CA PRO A 73 15.30 -11.79 -8.26
C PRO A 73 14.51 -10.60 -8.84
N MET A 74 15.12 -9.41 -8.90
CA MET A 74 14.44 -8.18 -9.32
C MET A 74 13.94 -8.23 -10.77
N ASP A 75 14.61 -8.99 -11.63
CA ASP A 75 14.19 -9.29 -13.00
C ASP A 75 12.96 -10.20 -13.10
N GLN A 76 12.57 -10.84 -11.99
CA GLN A 76 11.34 -11.64 -11.88
C GLN A 76 10.23 -10.92 -11.10
N VAL A 77 10.52 -9.76 -10.50
CA VAL A 77 9.53 -8.97 -9.79
C VAL A 77 8.68 -8.19 -10.80
N TRP A 78 7.37 -8.39 -10.69
CA TRP A 78 6.36 -7.57 -11.34
C TRP A 78 5.87 -6.50 -10.37
N TRP A 79 5.79 -5.25 -10.78
CA TRP A 79 5.22 -4.15 -10.00
C TRP A 79 3.76 -3.91 -10.36
N GLN A 80 2.89 -3.67 -9.38
CA GLN A 80 1.51 -3.28 -9.61
C GLN A 80 1.16 -2.11 -8.70
N GLN A 81 0.57 -1.06 -9.28
CA GLN A 81 0.03 0.09 -8.56
C GLN A 81 -1.38 0.43 -9.08
N ASP A 82 -2.17 1.12 -8.25
CA ASP A 82 -3.52 1.54 -8.60
C ASP A 82 -3.52 2.85 -9.42
N GLU A 83 -4.70 3.41 -9.66
CA GLU A 83 -4.88 4.63 -10.45
C GLU A 83 -4.75 5.91 -9.61
N ALA A 84 -4.18 5.85 -8.41
CA ALA A 84 -4.07 7.03 -7.55
C ALA A 84 -3.34 8.18 -8.27
N PRO A 85 -3.85 9.42 -8.25
CA PRO A 85 -3.27 10.52 -9.01
C PRO A 85 -1.78 10.79 -8.75
N ALA A 86 -1.30 10.50 -7.54
CA ALA A 86 0.11 10.66 -7.19
C ALA A 86 1.04 9.72 -7.97
N HIS A 87 0.52 8.61 -8.51
CA HIS A 87 1.32 7.61 -9.22
C HIS A 87 1.52 7.98 -10.69
N ASN A 88 0.60 8.75 -11.26
CA ASN A 88 0.42 8.88 -12.72
C ASN A 88 1.29 9.96 -13.38
N SER A 89 2.42 10.35 -12.77
CA SER A 89 3.34 11.29 -13.42
C SER A 89 4.32 10.59 -14.35
N ASN A 90 4.70 11.29 -15.42
CA ASN A 90 5.72 10.81 -16.37
C ASN A 90 7.07 10.49 -15.69
N ALA A 91 7.41 11.22 -14.61
CA ALA A 91 8.64 10.97 -13.86
C ALA A 91 8.60 9.61 -13.14
N ASN A 92 7.45 9.27 -12.51
CA ASN A 92 7.26 7.97 -11.87
C ASN A 92 7.29 6.84 -12.90
N THR A 93 6.61 7.02 -14.05
CA THR A 93 6.62 6.07 -15.17
C THR A 93 8.03 5.76 -15.64
N LYS A 94 8.90 6.77 -15.80
CA LYS A 94 10.30 6.57 -16.19
C LYS A 94 11.07 5.73 -15.18
N ILE A 95 10.87 5.95 -13.88
CA ILE A 95 11.51 5.17 -12.82
C ILE A 95 11.02 3.72 -12.86
N LEU A 96 9.72 3.51 -12.99
CA LEU A 96 9.15 2.16 -13.05
C LEU A 96 9.60 1.40 -14.30
N ASN A 97 9.72 2.06 -15.45
CA ASN A 97 10.29 1.46 -16.66
C ASN A 97 11.76 1.05 -16.47
N ALA A 98 12.54 1.83 -15.72
CA ALA A 98 13.93 1.50 -15.43
C ALA A 98 14.06 0.36 -14.41
N MET A 99 13.25 0.35 -13.36
CA MET A 99 13.30 -0.66 -12.29
C MET A 99 12.65 -1.98 -12.66
N PHE A 100 11.56 -1.94 -13.43
CA PHE A 100 10.72 -3.08 -13.79
C PHE A 100 10.40 -3.07 -15.30
N PRO A 101 11.41 -3.14 -16.19
CA PRO A 101 11.23 -3.03 -17.63
C PRO A 101 10.23 -4.08 -18.13
N GLU A 102 9.17 -3.66 -18.82
CA GLU A 102 8.06 -4.49 -19.31
C GLU A 102 7.32 -5.32 -18.24
N ARG A 103 7.58 -5.07 -16.95
CA ARG A 103 7.07 -5.88 -15.83
C ARG A 103 6.37 -5.03 -14.79
N TRP A 104 5.54 -4.08 -15.23
CA TRP A 104 4.68 -3.38 -14.30
C TRP A 104 3.31 -3.04 -14.86
N ILE A 105 2.35 -2.94 -13.94
CA ILE A 105 0.94 -2.73 -14.21
C ILE A 105 0.50 -1.44 -13.52
N GLY A 106 -0.13 -0.54 -14.27
CA GLY A 106 -0.60 0.76 -13.79
C GLY A 106 -1.05 1.65 -14.95
N THR A 107 -1.62 2.82 -14.67
CA THR A 107 -2.20 3.69 -15.69
C THR A 107 -1.23 4.06 -16.82
N GLY A 108 0.05 4.30 -16.49
CA GLY A 108 1.11 4.60 -17.46
C GLY A 108 1.99 3.41 -17.85
N GLY A 109 1.64 2.20 -17.42
CA GLY A 109 2.49 1.02 -17.59
C GLY A 109 2.27 0.27 -18.91
N PRO A 110 3.17 -0.68 -19.23
CA PRO A 110 3.04 -1.60 -20.37
C PRO A 110 1.71 -2.35 -20.38
N ILE A 111 1.23 -2.72 -19.17
CA ILE A 111 -0.10 -3.28 -18.97
C ILE A 111 -0.92 -2.25 -18.19
N ARG A 112 -2.05 -1.84 -18.76
CA ARG A 112 -2.97 -0.92 -18.08
C ARG A 112 -3.74 -1.68 -16.99
N TRP A 113 -3.78 -1.09 -15.79
CA TRP A 113 -4.68 -1.56 -14.74
C TRP A 113 -6.12 -1.25 -15.13
N PRO A 114 -7.08 -2.18 -14.96
CA PRO A 114 -8.48 -1.91 -15.25
C PRO A 114 -9.03 -0.86 -14.27
N ALA A 115 -9.80 0.09 -14.82
CA ALA A 115 -10.39 1.16 -14.03
C ALA A 115 -11.30 0.59 -12.93
N ARG A 116 -11.28 1.21 -11.75
CA ARG A 116 -12.16 0.89 -10.61
C ARG A 116 -12.16 -0.59 -10.20
N SER A 117 -11.00 -1.25 -10.22
CA SER A 117 -10.85 -2.66 -9.81
C SER A 117 -10.12 -2.83 -8.46
N PRO A 118 -10.66 -2.33 -7.32
CA PRO A 118 -10.05 -2.52 -6.00
C PRO A 118 -10.09 -3.99 -5.54
N ASP A 119 -10.99 -4.79 -6.12
CA ASP A 119 -11.08 -6.24 -5.92
C ASP A 119 -9.86 -6.99 -6.44
N LEU A 120 -9.10 -6.41 -7.36
CA LEU A 120 -7.85 -6.97 -7.87
C LEU A 120 -6.63 -6.58 -7.02
N THR A 121 -6.81 -5.74 -5.99
CA THR A 121 -5.74 -5.34 -5.07
C THR A 121 -5.90 -6.03 -3.70
N PRO A 122 -5.06 -7.02 -3.37
CA PRO A 122 -4.94 -7.65 -2.05
C PRO A 122 -4.88 -6.74 -0.85
N LEU A 123 -4.23 -5.60 -1.03
CA LEU A 123 -4.10 -4.65 0.05
C LEU A 123 -5.47 -4.08 0.41
N ASP A 124 -6.31 -3.76 -0.58
CA ASP A 124 -7.68 -3.29 -0.42
C ASP A 124 -8.58 -4.29 0.29
N PHE A 125 -8.71 -5.52 -0.24
CA PHE A 125 -9.73 -6.44 0.27
C PHE A 125 -9.35 -7.15 1.57
N TYR A 126 -8.04 -7.24 1.89
CA TYR A 126 -7.57 -8.00 3.05
C TYR A 126 -6.78 -7.15 4.05
N PHE A 127 -5.75 -6.47 3.59
CA PHE A 127 -4.76 -5.86 4.49
C PHE A 127 -5.34 -4.64 5.21
N TRP A 128 -5.93 -3.70 4.46
CA TRP A 128 -6.38 -2.44 5.04
C TRP A 128 -7.58 -2.60 5.96
N GLY A 129 -8.54 -3.49 5.64
CA GLY A 129 -9.63 -3.84 6.57
C GLY A 129 -9.10 -4.41 7.90
N LYS A 130 -8.05 -5.23 7.85
CA LYS A 130 -7.40 -5.78 9.06
C LYS A 130 -6.67 -4.70 9.85
N VAL A 131 -5.88 -3.85 9.18
CA VAL A 131 -5.15 -2.75 9.82
C VAL A 131 -6.13 -1.80 10.49
N GLN A 132 -7.19 -1.37 9.79
CA GLN A 132 -8.23 -0.51 10.32
C GLN A 132 -8.84 -1.11 11.60
N ARG A 133 -9.28 -2.38 11.55
CA ARG A 133 -9.88 -3.02 12.74
C ARG A 133 -8.95 -3.04 13.96
N ILE A 134 -7.65 -3.32 13.76
CA ILE A 134 -6.71 -3.41 14.89
C ILE A 134 -6.31 -2.02 15.40
N VAL A 135 -6.01 -1.10 14.50
CA VAL A 135 -5.51 0.23 14.84
C VAL A 135 -6.59 1.05 15.55
N TYR A 136 -7.85 0.93 15.12
CA TYR A 136 -9.00 1.61 15.73
C TYR A 136 -9.69 0.81 16.83
N ALA A 137 -9.17 -0.37 17.23
CA ALA A 137 -9.69 -1.12 18.37
C ALA A 137 -9.62 -0.30 19.69
N GLN A 138 -8.69 0.65 19.75
CA GLN A 138 -8.65 1.68 20.78
C GLN A 138 -8.42 3.03 20.09
N ALA A 139 -8.97 4.11 20.66
CA ALA A 139 -8.77 5.46 20.15
C ALA A 139 -7.27 5.80 20.02
N PRO A 140 -6.79 6.10 18.81
CA PRO A 140 -5.43 6.59 18.62
C PRO A 140 -5.27 7.96 19.28
N THR A 141 -4.21 8.14 20.06
CA THR A 141 -3.99 9.39 20.80
C THR A 141 -3.14 10.41 20.03
N THR A 142 -2.21 9.93 19.20
CA THR A 142 -1.28 10.76 18.42
C THR A 142 -0.93 10.13 17.07
N THR A 143 -0.38 10.93 16.15
CA THR A 143 0.21 10.43 14.89
C THR A 143 1.29 9.39 15.12
N HIS A 144 2.13 9.58 16.14
CA HIS A 144 3.16 8.61 16.52
C HIS A 144 2.55 7.28 16.99
N ASN A 145 1.52 7.34 17.85
CA ASN A 145 0.82 6.15 18.30
C ASN A 145 0.17 5.38 17.14
N MET A 146 -0.42 6.10 16.18
CA MET A 146 -0.99 5.53 14.95
C MET A 146 0.09 4.84 14.09
N ARG A 147 1.21 5.52 13.82
CA ARG A 147 2.33 4.96 13.04
C ARG A 147 2.87 3.68 13.70
N HIS A 148 3.07 3.71 15.02
CA HIS A 148 3.54 2.56 15.79
C HIS A 148 2.55 1.38 15.71
N ARG A 149 1.24 1.62 15.84
CA ARG A 149 0.22 0.58 15.70
C ARG A 149 0.21 -0.03 14.29
N ILE A 150 0.27 0.80 13.24
CA ILE A 150 0.33 0.31 11.85
C ILE A 150 1.58 -0.56 11.64
N ALA A 151 2.75 -0.10 12.11
CA ALA A 151 4.00 -0.85 12.01
C ALA A 151 3.91 -2.21 12.73
N ASN A 152 3.35 -2.24 13.94
CA ASN A 152 3.15 -3.48 14.69
C ASN A 152 2.20 -4.45 13.97
N VAL A 153 1.11 -3.95 13.37
CA VAL A 153 0.22 -4.79 12.57
C VAL A 153 0.96 -5.37 11.37
N CYS A 154 1.75 -4.57 10.65
CA CYS A 154 2.52 -5.03 9.49
C CYS A 154 3.50 -6.16 9.89
N ALA A 155 4.23 -5.97 10.98
CA ALA A 155 5.19 -6.94 11.49
C ALA A 155 4.53 -8.23 12.02
N ALA A 156 3.32 -8.13 12.57
CA ALA A 156 2.59 -9.25 13.16
C ALA A 156 1.77 -10.08 12.16
N ILE A 157 1.70 -9.71 10.87
CA ILE A 157 0.94 -10.50 9.89
C ILE A 157 1.66 -11.84 9.64
N PRO A 158 1.01 -12.98 9.93
CA PRO A 158 1.64 -14.28 9.72
C PRO A 158 1.78 -14.61 8.23
N ILE A 159 2.90 -15.24 7.86
CA ILE A 159 3.18 -15.69 6.49
C ILE A 159 2.05 -16.55 5.90
N ARG A 160 1.40 -17.39 6.72
CA ARG A 160 0.27 -18.24 6.28
C ARG A 160 -0.91 -17.41 5.76
N GLN A 161 -1.16 -16.23 6.34
CA GLN A 161 -2.24 -15.37 5.87
C GLN A 161 -1.86 -14.73 4.52
N LEU A 162 -0.60 -14.33 4.34
CA LEU A 162 -0.11 -13.79 3.07
C LEU A 162 -0.15 -14.84 1.96
N GLN A 163 0.19 -16.09 2.26
CA GLN A 163 0.06 -17.22 1.33
C GLN A 163 -1.39 -17.46 0.91
N GLN A 164 -2.34 -17.35 1.84
CA GLN A 164 -3.77 -17.48 1.53
C GLN A 164 -4.24 -16.35 0.61
N VAL A 165 -3.84 -15.10 0.91
CA VAL A 165 -4.12 -13.93 0.05
C VAL A 165 -3.54 -14.15 -1.35
N ARG A 166 -2.29 -14.62 -1.44
CA ARG A 166 -1.65 -14.94 -2.73
C ARG A 166 -2.43 -15.95 -3.56
N ARG A 167 -2.97 -16.99 -2.92
CA ARG A 167 -3.81 -17.99 -3.58
C ARG A 167 -5.13 -17.40 -4.07
N LEU A 168 -5.76 -16.51 -3.30
CA LEU A 168 -7.00 -15.84 -3.70
C LEU A 168 -6.79 -14.93 -4.92
N ILE A 169 -5.67 -14.23 -4.98
CA ILE A 169 -5.30 -13.40 -6.14
C ILE A 169 -5.20 -14.22 -7.41
N ARG A 170 -4.44 -15.33 -7.37
CA ARG A 170 -4.25 -16.19 -8.54
C ARG A 170 -5.58 -16.67 -9.10
N LYS A 171 -6.53 -17.01 -8.23
CA LYS A 171 -7.90 -17.34 -8.62
C LYS A 171 -8.64 -16.16 -9.25
N ARG A 172 -8.54 -14.95 -8.67
CA ARG A 172 -9.20 -13.75 -9.23
C ARG A 172 -8.67 -13.37 -10.61
N PHE A 173 -7.36 -13.47 -10.83
CA PHE A 173 -6.78 -13.24 -12.14
C PHE A 173 -7.15 -14.33 -13.16
N SER A 174 -7.30 -15.61 -12.76
CA SER A 174 -7.74 -16.65 -13.69
C SER A 174 -9.20 -16.50 -14.11
N PHE A 175 -10.07 -15.93 -13.26
CA PHE A 175 -11.48 -15.65 -13.61
C PHE A 175 -11.66 -14.38 -14.47
N ALA A 176 -10.65 -13.51 -14.55
CA ALA A 176 -10.71 -12.29 -15.36
C ALA A 176 -10.21 -12.50 -16.81
N THR A 177 -9.79 -13.73 -17.14
CA THR A 177 -9.23 -14.11 -18.46
C THR A 177 -10.11 -15.13 -19.20
N GLU A 178 -11.31 -15.42 -18.71
CA GLU A 178 -12.39 -16.17 -19.39
C GLU A 178 -13.51 -15.23 -19.80
#